data_AF-A0A9D1ZN64-F1
#
_entry.id   AF-A0A9D1ZN64-F1
#
_cell.length_a   1.000
_cell.length_b   1.000
_cell.length_c   1.000
_cell.angle_alpha   90.00
_cell.angle_beta   90.00
_cell.angle_gamma   90.00
#
_symmetry.space_group_name_H-M   'P 1'
#
loop_
_entity.id
_entity.type
_entity.pdbx_description
1 polymer ?
#
loop_
_entity_poly.entity_id
_entity_poly.type
_entity_poly.pdbx_seq_one_letter_code
_entity_poly.pdbx_strand_id
1 'polypeptide(L)'
;MTIKDFSSKISVSKKFGYDYLVELKDVNKLNDLYNTLKNIGTYVIPYGTKGYRLTSKKSKDFITQYIYENTNLEKKDYTVLSTLEFNSLRM
;
A
#
# COMPACT_ATOMS: atom_id res chain seq x y z
N MET A 1 15.12 9.98 -29.87
CA MET A 1 16.05 9.53 -28.82
C MET A 1 15.19 9.15 -27.62
N THR A 2 15.31 7.90 -27.18
CA THR A 2 14.25 7.09 -26.56
C THR A 2 14.18 7.28 -25.04
N ILE A 3 12.97 7.26 -24.47
CA ILE A 3 12.63 7.41 -23.04
C ILE A 3 13.00 6.13 -22.24
N LYS A 4 14.14 5.51 -22.54
CA LYS A 4 14.52 4.18 -22.01
C LYS A 4 15.50 4.21 -20.83
N ASP A 5 15.98 5.37 -20.40
CA ASP A 5 17.18 5.44 -19.55
C ASP A 5 16.97 5.88 -18.08
N PHE A 6 15.76 5.83 -17.54
CA PHE A 6 15.53 6.14 -16.11
C PHE A 6 14.98 4.99 -15.25
N SER A 7 14.80 3.79 -15.82
CA SER A 7 14.33 2.62 -15.06
C SER A 7 15.44 1.87 -14.32
N SER A 8 16.71 2.22 -14.57
CA SER A 8 17.86 1.52 -14.00
C SER A 8 18.46 2.30 -12.82
N LYS A 9 17.99 1.99 -11.60
CA LYS A 9 18.76 1.92 -10.32
C LYS A 9 17.90 2.21 -9.08
N ILE A 10 16.78 1.52 -8.93
CA ILE A 10 16.29 1.25 -7.58
C ILE A 10 16.36 -0.26 -7.41
N SER A 11 17.56 -0.75 -7.05
CA SER A 11 17.67 -2.05 -6.41
C SER A 11 17.01 -1.94 -5.04
N VAL A 12 15.67 -1.95 -5.01
CA VAL A 12 14.91 -2.29 -3.81
C VAL A 12 15.41 -3.67 -3.45
N SER A 13 16.20 -3.77 -2.38
CA SER A 13 16.85 -5.02 -2.02
C SER A 13 15.77 -6.11 -1.99
N LYS A 14 15.95 -7.19 -2.76
CA LYS A 14 15.01 -8.33 -2.89
C LYS A 14 14.62 -8.97 -1.55
N LYS A 15 15.21 -8.55 -0.43
CA LYS A 15 14.93 -9.03 0.93
C LYS A 15 13.78 -8.30 1.63
N PHE A 16 13.48 -7.05 1.27
CA PHE A 16 12.39 -6.27 1.85
C PHE A 16 11.30 -6.09 0.79
N GLY A 17 10.02 -6.29 1.16
CA GLY A 17 8.90 -6.10 0.23
C GLY A 17 8.76 -4.65 -0.23
N TYR A 18 7.70 -4.37 -0.97
CA TYR A 18 7.31 -3.01 -1.32
C TYR A 18 6.57 -2.35 -0.14
N ASP A 19 6.74 -1.04 -0.03
CA ASP A 19 6.01 -0.21 0.93
C ASP A 19 4.77 0.39 0.29
N TYR A 20 3.67 0.27 1.02
CA TYR A 20 2.34 0.74 0.64
C TYR A 20 1.74 1.59 1.75
N LEU A 21 1.00 2.62 1.35
CA LEU A 21 0.11 3.38 2.18
C LEU A 21 -1.31 2.91 1.90
N VAL A 22 -2.06 2.56 2.95
CA VAL A 22 -3.49 2.26 2.84
C VAL A 22 -4.25 3.28 3.68
N GLU A 23 -5.01 4.15 3.03
CA GLU A 23 -5.79 5.19 3.69
C GLU A 23 -7.27 4.93 3.51
N LEU A 24 -8.03 5.02 4.60
CA LEU A 24 -9.48 4.96 4.60
C LEU A 24 -10.08 6.37 4.49
N LYS A 25 -11.19 6.47 3.77
CA LYS A 25 -12.01 7.70 3.77
C LYS A 25 -12.81 7.85 5.05
N ASP A 26 -13.34 6.73 5.57
CA ASP A 26 -14.06 6.65 6.84
C ASP A 26 -13.24 5.92 7.90
N VAL A 27 -12.92 6.64 8.97
CA VAL A 27 -12.08 6.16 10.08
C VAL A 27 -12.75 5.11 10.95
N ASN A 28 -14.08 4.98 10.91
CA ASN A 28 -14.79 4.03 11.77
C ASN A 28 -14.54 2.57 11.36
N LYS A 29 -13.97 2.33 10.18
CA LYS A 29 -13.62 1.01 9.64
C LYS A 29 -12.14 0.63 9.84
N LEU A 30 -11.39 1.38 10.65
CA LEU A 30 -9.93 1.23 10.83
C LEU A 30 -9.50 -0.10 11.47
N ASN A 31 -10.30 -0.62 12.41
CA ASN A 31 -9.92 -1.79 13.20
C ASN A 31 -9.95 -3.09 12.36
N ASP A 32 -10.94 -3.22 11.48
CA ASP A 32 -11.05 -4.37 10.58
C ASP A 32 -9.95 -4.37 9.50
N LEU A 33 -9.53 -3.17 9.08
CA LEU A 33 -8.44 -3.00 8.13
C LEU A 33 -7.10 -3.50 8.70
N TYR A 34 -6.78 -3.17 9.95
CA TYR A 34 -5.50 -3.59 10.56
C TYR A 34 -5.31 -5.11 10.54
N ASN A 35 -6.33 -5.84 11.01
CA ASN A 35 -6.30 -7.30 11.07
C ASN A 35 -6.14 -7.91 9.67
N THR A 36 -6.82 -7.33 8.67
CA THR A 36 -6.71 -7.74 7.26
C THR A 36 -5.29 -7.53 6.73
N LEU A 37 -4.70 -6.34 6.94
CA LEU A 37 -3.36 -6.04 6.45
C LEU A 37 -2.28 -6.90 7.12
N LYS A 38 -2.46 -7.25 8.40
CA LYS A 38 -1.52 -8.09 9.15
C LYS A 38 -1.38 -9.50 8.55
N ASN A 39 -2.41 -10.01 7.88
CA ASN A 39 -2.36 -11.33 7.23
C ASN A 39 -1.51 -11.36 5.96
N ILE A 40 -1.32 -10.22 5.30
CA ILE A 40 -0.60 -10.10 4.02
C ILE A 40 0.67 -9.26 4.11
N GLY A 41 0.90 -8.62 5.26
CA GLY A 41 2.00 -7.72 5.53
C GLY A 41 3.10 -8.32 6.37
N THR A 42 4.34 -7.98 6.02
CA THR A 42 5.49 -8.21 6.90
C THR A 42 5.48 -7.22 8.06
N TYR A 43 5.08 -5.96 7.79
CA TYR A 43 4.94 -4.91 8.79
C TYR A 43 3.69 -4.09 8.51
N VAL A 44 2.91 -3.79 9.55
CA VAL A 44 1.74 -2.90 9.49
C VAL A 44 1.83 -1.95 10.66
N ILE A 45 1.97 -0.66 10.37
CA ILE A 45 2.04 0.39 11.39
C ILE A 45 0.99 1.46 11.10
N PRO A 46 0.37 2.08 12.13
CA PRO A 46 -0.52 3.22 11.93
C PRO A 46 0.21 4.35 11.19
N TYR A 47 -0.49 4.98 10.26
CA TYR A 47 -0.03 6.15 9.54
C TYR A 47 -1.10 7.25 9.56
N GLY A 48 -0.76 8.38 10.18
CA GLY A 48 -1.74 9.44 10.41
C GLY A 48 -2.91 8.96 11.28
N THR A 49 -4.09 9.53 11.06
CA THR A 49 -5.32 9.19 11.79
C THR A 49 -6.28 8.29 11.01
N LYS A 50 -5.96 7.99 9.74
CA LYS A 50 -6.90 7.36 8.81
C LYS A 50 -6.33 6.18 8.03
N GLY A 51 -5.12 5.74 8.33
CA GLY A 51 -4.48 4.71 7.51
C GLY A 51 -3.39 3.93 8.20
N TYR A 52 -2.83 3.00 7.44
CA TYR A 52 -1.70 2.16 7.82
C TYR A 52 -0.64 2.19 6.73
N ARG A 53 0.62 2.19 7.15
CA ARG A 53 1.74 1.83 6.28
C ARG A 53 1.96 0.33 6.37
N LEU A 54 1.98 -0.31 5.21
CA LEU A 54 2.13 -1.74 5.01
C LEU A 54 3.40 -2.02 4.21
N THR A 55 4.28 -2.88 4.73
CA THR A 55 5.35 -3.49 3.93
C THR A 55 4.93 -4.89 3.51
N SER A 56 4.84 -5.17 2.21
CA SER A 56 4.47 -6.50 1.70
C SER A 56 5.24 -6.88 0.44
N LYS A 57 5.48 -8.18 0.25
CA LYS A 57 6.01 -8.71 -1.02
C LYS A 57 4.91 -8.85 -2.08
N LYS A 58 3.64 -8.69 -1.71
CA LYS A 58 2.50 -8.74 -2.62
C LYS A 58 2.39 -7.44 -3.42
N SER A 59 1.84 -7.52 -4.62
CA SER A 59 1.62 -6.35 -5.48
C SER A 59 0.52 -5.44 -4.92
N LYS A 60 0.48 -4.19 -5.40
CA LYS A 60 -0.56 -3.23 -5.06
C LYS A 60 -1.96 -3.76 -5.39
N ASP A 61 -2.12 -4.34 -6.58
CA ASP A 61 -3.42 -4.88 -7.03
C ASP A 61 -3.89 -6.05 -6.18
N PHE A 62 -2.95 -6.93 -5.76
CA PHE A 62 -3.27 -8.00 -4.83
C PHE A 62 -3.75 -7.44 -3.49
N ILE A 63 -3.07 -6.45 -2.94
CA ILE A 63 -3.44 -5.83 -1.66
C ILE A 63 -4.83 -5.20 -1.76
N THR A 64 -5.08 -4.42 -2.82
CA THR A 64 -6.40 -3.82 -3.08
C THR A 64 -7.48 -4.89 -3.17
N GLN A 65 -7.28 -5.93 -3.98
CA GLN A 65 -8.27 -6.99 -4.10
C GLN A 65 -8.50 -7.74 -2.78
N TYR A 66 -7.43 -8.03 -2.04
CA TYR A 66 -7.51 -8.72 -0.75
C TYR A 66 -8.29 -7.91 0.29
N ILE A 67 -8.10 -6.58 0.35
CA ILE A 67 -8.89 -5.71 1.23
C ILE A 67 -10.37 -5.77 0.84
N TYR A 68 -10.70 -5.66 -0.44
CA TYR A 68 -12.09 -5.74 -0.93
C TYR A 68 -12.76 -7.08 -0.60
N GLU A 69 -12.03 -8.20 -0.71
CA GLU A 69 -12.58 -9.54 -0.46
C GLU A 69 -12.70 -9.90 1.02
N ASN A 70 -11.91 -9.28 1.90
CA ASN A 70 -11.81 -9.65 3.31
C ASN A 70 -12.33 -8.57 4.28
N THR A 71 -12.90 -7.48 3.75
CA THR A 71 -13.51 -6.42 4.54
C THR A 71 -14.82 -5.97 3.91
N ASN A 72 -15.67 -5.27 4.67
CA ASN A 72 -16.88 -4.63 4.16
C ASN A 72 -16.59 -3.25 3.52
N LEU A 73 -15.42 -3.10 2.89
CA LEU A 73 -15.00 -1.86 2.23
C LEU A 73 -15.17 -1.98 0.72
N GLU A 74 -15.84 -1.00 0.13
CA GLU A 74 -15.83 -0.83 -1.31
C GLU A 74 -14.46 -0.32 -1.79
N LYS A 75 -14.09 -0.60 -3.04
CA LYS A 75 -12.82 -0.08 -3.62
C LYS A 75 -12.71 1.45 -3.58
N LYS A 76 -13.85 2.16 -3.49
CA LYS A 76 -13.90 3.63 -3.36
C LYS A 76 -13.68 4.12 -1.93
N ASP A 77 -13.76 3.25 -0.93
CA ASP A 77 -13.70 3.60 0.50
C ASP A 77 -12.25 3.73 1.01
N TYR A 78 -11.29 3.24 0.25
CA TYR A 78 -9.87 3.26 0.58
C TYR A 78 -8.99 3.53 -0.64
N THR A 79 -7.77 3.98 -0.36
CA THR A 79 -6.74 4.21 -1.37
C THR A 79 -5.51 3.41 -1.00
N VAL A 80 -4.92 2.69 -1.96
CA VAL A 80 -3.62 2.04 -1.80
C VAL A 80 -2.61 2.77 -2.70
N LEU A 81 -1.58 3.34 -2.09
CA LEU A 81 -0.49 4.04 -2.78
C LEU A 81 0.81 3.32 -2.52
N SER A 82 1.61 3.05 -3.55
CA SER A 82 3.00 2.66 -3.31
C SER A 82 3.83 3.87 -2.89
N THR A 83 4.82 3.69 -2.02
CA THR A 83 5.68 4.80 -1.58
C THR A 83 6.50 5.40 -2.74
N LEU A 84 6.75 4.62 -3.80
CA LEU A 84 7.34 5.13 -5.05
C LEU A 84 6.43 6.15 -5.75
N GLU A 85 5.12 5.88 -5.83
CA GLU A 85 4.14 6.82 -6.39
C GLU A 85 4.08 8.13 -5.57
N PHE A 86 4.26 8.04 -4.25
CA PHE A 86 4.25 9.21 -3.36
C PHE A 86 5.46 10.14 -3.58
N ASN A 87 6.65 9.56 -3.80
CA ASN A 87 7.86 10.34 -4.05
C ASN A 87 7.83 11.00 -5.43
N SER A 88 7.19 10.38 -6.43
CA SER A 88 7.02 10.97 -7.75
C SER A 88 6.02 12.13 -7.78
N LEU A 89 5.05 12.18 -6.86
CA LEU A 89 4.07 13.28 -6.74
C LEU A 89 4.64 14.53 -6.03
N ARG A 90 5.85 14.45 -5.46
CA ARG A 90 6.56 15.58 -4.85
C ARG A 90 7.54 16.28 -5.80
N MET A 91 7.66 15.83 -7.04
CA MET A 91 8.53 16.43 -8.05
C MET A 91 7.77 17.41 -8.94
#